data_AF-A6L4J1-F1
#
_entry.id   AF-A6L4J1-F1
#
_cell.length_a   1.000
_cell.length_b   1.000
_cell.length_c   1.000
_cell.angle_alpha   90.00
_cell.angle_beta   90.00
_cell.angle_gamma   90.00
#
_symmetry.space_group_name_H-M   'P 1'
#
loop_
_entity.id
_entity.type
_entity.pdbx_description
1 polymer ?
#
loop_
_entity_poly.entity_id
_entity_poly.type
_entity_poly.pdbx_seq_one_letter_code
_entity_poly.pdbx_strand_id
1 'polypeptide(L)'
;MNRMYYACFYAVSGLLLQSEIDGVKSHEGVRQKFSQHFILTGKFPKEWGRFYSILFNNRSAADYEDFKNFDLAATQEMYPKVCAFIGLIDNWVFDKN
;
A
#
# COMPACT_ATOMS: atom_id res chain seq x y z
N MET A 1 -12.44 2.27 -3.33
CA MET A 1 -10.99 2.35 -3.63
C MET A 1 -10.18 3.20 -2.66
N ASN A 2 -10.58 4.45 -2.40
CA ASN A 2 -9.89 5.39 -1.52
C ASN A 2 -9.54 4.80 -0.12
N ARG A 3 -10.52 4.20 0.58
CA ARG A 3 -10.31 3.55 1.89
C ARG A 3 -9.27 2.43 1.88
N MET A 4 -9.26 1.60 0.84
CA MET A 4 -8.29 0.52 0.68
C MET A 4 -6.86 1.04 0.51
N TYR A 5 -6.72 2.13 -0.26
CA TYR A 5 -5.44 2.82 -0.39
C TYR A 5 -4.97 3.36 0.97
N TYR A 6 -5.82 4.06 1.71
CA TYR A 6 -5.43 4.63 3.01
C TYR A 6 -5.09 3.54 4.04
N ALA A 7 -5.80 2.40 4.04
CA ALA A 7 -5.44 1.27 4.89
C ALA A 7 -4.01 0.77 4.61
N CYS A 8 -3.66 0.59 3.32
CA CYS A 8 -2.29 0.21 2.94
C CYS A 8 -1.28 1.31 3.23
N PHE A 9 -1.65 2.58 3.03
CA PHE A 9 -0.79 3.73 3.32
C PHE A 9 -0.39 3.79 4.79
N TYR A 10 -1.34 3.57 5.72
CA TYR A 10 -1.04 3.56 7.14
C TYR A 10 -0.21 2.33 7.56
N ALA A 11 -0.50 1.15 7.01
CA ALA A 11 0.32 -0.03 7.25
C ALA A 11 1.78 0.19 6.80
N VAL A 12 1.99 0.69 5.58
CA VAL A 12 3.32 1.02 5.06
C VAL A 12 3.99 2.13 5.87
N SER A 13 3.24 3.14 6.31
CA SER A 13 3.79 4.20 7.17
C SER A 13 4.25 3.65 8.51
N GLY A 14 3.49 2.75 9.12
CA GLY A 14 3.87 2.04 10.35
C GLY A 14 5.12 1.20 10.17
N LEU A 15 5.24 0.48 9.05
CA LEU A 15 6.45 -0.27 8.68
C LEU A 15 7.68 0.64 8.57
N LEU A 16 7.55 1.79 7.92
CA LEU A 16 8.65 2.75 7.80
C LEU A 16 9.09 3.27 9.17
N LEU A 17 8.13 3.64 10.03
CA LEU A 17 8.41 4.09 11.39
C LEU A 17 9.09 3.00 12.23
N GLN A 18 8.61 1.75 12.17
CA GLN A 18 9.20 0.62 12.89
C GLN A 18 10.63 0.31 12.41
N SER A 19 10.92 0.58 11.13
CA SER A 19 12.24 0.42 10.56
C SER A 19 13.12 1.67 10.66
N GLU A 20 12.74 2.64 11.51
CA GLU A 20 13.48 3.89 11.75
C GLU A 20 13.71 4.74 10.47
N ILE A 21 12.80 4.61 9.49
CA ILE A 21 12.78 5.42 8.27
C ILE A 21 11.76 6.54 8.48
N ASP A 22 12.23 7.68 8.99
CA ASP A 22 11.40 8.82 9.37
C ASP A 22 11.42 9.96 8.32
N GLY A 23 10.78 11.10 8.66
CA GLY A 23 10.82 12.31 7.84
C GLY A 23 10.02 12.26 6.53
N VAL A 24 9.23 11.22 6.30
CA VAL A 24 8.42 11.08 5.08
C VAL A 24 7.13 11.89 5.18
N LYS A 25 7.04 12.99 4.41
CA LYS A 25 5.95 13.98 4.51
C LYS A 25 4.90 13.89 3.41
N SER A 26 5.03 12.95 2.48
CA SER A 26 4.13 12.84 1.33
C SER A 26 3.77 11.40 1.02
N HIS A 27 2.59 11.21 0.44
CA HIS A 27 2.13 9.91 -0.04
C HIS A 27 3.10 9.28 -1.04
N GLU A 28 3.62 10.08 -1.97
CA GLU A 28 4.63 9.64 -2.93
C GLU A 28 5.94 9.26 -2.23
N GLY A 29 6.36 10.03 -1.22
CA GLY A 29 7.52 9.71 -0.40
C GLY A 29 7.38 8.35 0.30
N VAL A 30 6.21 8.05 0.88
CA VAL A 30 5.93 6.76 1.53
C VAL A 30 6.07 5.61 0.53
N ARG A 31 5.51 5.78 -0.68
CA ARG A 31 5.63 4.80 -1.76
C ARG A 31 7.08 4.58 -2.21
N GLN A 32 7.84 5.66 -2.39
CA GLN A 32 9.24 5.57 -2.80
C GLN A 32 10.10 4.91 -1.74
N LYS A 33 9.94 5.28 -0.46
CA LYS A 33 10.70 4.69 0.64
C LYS A 33 10.37 3.22 0.84
N PHE A 34 9.10 2.83 0.74
CA PHE A 34 8.73 1.43 0.75
C PHE A 34 9.41 0.64 -0.38
N SER A 35 9.38 1.17 -1.61
CA SER A 35 10.05 0.55 -2.75
C SER A 35 11.56 0.42 -2.52
N GLN A 36 12.22 1.51 -2.11
CA GLN A 36 13.66 1.57 -1.88
C GLN A 36 14.13 0.56 -0.82
N HIS A 37 13.43 0.49 0.32
CA HIS A 37 13.94 -0.23 1.49
C HIS A 37 13.44 -1.68 1.61
N PHE A 38 12.32 -2.03 0.97
CA PHE A 38 11.70 -3.35 1.11
C PHE A 38 11.56 -4.11 -0.21
N ILE A 39 11.20 -3.42 -1.31
CA ILE A 39 10.98 -4.08 -2.60
C ILE A 39 12.30 -4.30 -3.35
N LEU A 40 13.09 -3.23 -3.53
CA LEU A 40 14.34 -3.29 -4.28
C LEU A 40 15.44 -4.08 -3.55
N THR A 41 15.34 -4.16 -2.22
CA THR A 41 16.22 -4.98 -1.38
C THR A 41 15.81 -6.45 -1.31
N GLY A 42 14.66 -6.82 -1.91
CA GLY A 42 14.17 -8.20 -1.92
C GLY A 42 13.57 -8.68 -0.60
N LYS A 43 13.38 -7.80 0.40
CA LYS A 43 12.70 -8.15 1.66
C LYS A 43 11.23 -8.51 1.41
N PHE A 44 10.60 -7.84 0.45
CA PHE A 44 9.22 -8.05 0.02
C PHE A 44 9.20 -8.38 -1.48
N PRO A 45 8.33 -9.30 -1.94
CA PRO A 45 8.16 -9.58 -3.36
C PRO A 45 7.80 -8.35 -4.21
N LYS A 46 8.35 -8.27 -5.43
CA LYS A 46 8.14 -7.13 -6.36
C LYS A 46 6.68 -6.86 -6.70
N GLU A 47 5.83 -7.89 -6.66
CA GLU A 47 4.39 -7.76 -6.91
C GLU A 47 3.72 -6.78 -5.93
N TRP A 48 4.17 -6.71 -4.68
CA TRP A 48 3.59 -5.82 -3.67
C TRP A 48 3.92 -4.35 -3.93
N GLY A 49 5.10 -4.06 -4.49
CA GLY A 49 5.44 -2.72 -4.97
C GLY A 49 4.57 -2.26 -6.13
N ARG A 50 4.25 -3.18 -7.06
CA ARG A 50 3.32 -2.92 -8.18
C ARG A 50 1.90 -2.71 -7.67
N PHE A 51 1.41 -3.63 -6.82
CA PHE A 51 0.09 -3.55 -6.22
C PHE A 51 -0.13 -2.24 -5.47
N TYR A 52 0.82 -1.85 -4.61
CA TYR A 52 0.71 -0.59 -3.87
C TYR A 52 0.71 0.64 -4.79
N SER A 53 1.45 0.59 -5.91
CA SER A 53 1.42 1.66 -6.92
C SER A 53 0.08 1.74 -7.66
N ILE A 54 -0.59 0.61 -7.91
CA ILE A 54 -1.95 0.58 -8.48
C ILE A 54 -2.94 1.25 -7.52
N LEU A 55 -2.89 0.91 -6.22
CA LEU A 55 -3.73 1.55 -5.19
C LEU A 55 -3.49 3.06 -5.13
N PHE A 56 -2.23 3.47 -5.14
CA PHE A 56 -1.84 4.87 -5.11
C PHE A 56 -2.41 5.63 -6.31
N ASN A 57 -2.26 5.13 -7.53
CA ASN A 57 -2.77 5.78 -8.73
C ASN A 57 -4.30 5.87 -8.74
N ASN A 58 -4.98 4.82 -8.24
CA ASN A 58 -6.44 4.75 -8.21
C ASN A 58 -7.08 5.51 -7.02
N ARG A 59 -6.29 6.19 -6.17
CA ARG A 59 -6.80 6.86 -4.96
C ARG A 59 -7.73 8.04 -5.26
N SER A 60 -7.46 8.76 -6.35
CA SER A 60 -8.15 9.99 -6.77
C SER A 60 -9.17 9.75 -7.89
N ALA A 61 -9.14 8.59 -8.54
CA ALA A 61 -10.13 8.21 -9.55
C ALA A 61 -11.54 8.00 -8.97
N ALA A 62 -11.69 8.03 -7.64
CA ALA A 62 -12.98 8.01 -6.97
C ALA A 62 -13.66 9.40 -6.89
N ASP A 63 -12.91 10.49 -7.12
CA ASP A 63 -13.40 11.86 -6.88
C ASP A 63 -13.61 12.69 -8.17
N TYR A 64 -13.22 12.21 -9.36
CA TYR A 64 -13.21 13.01 -10.61
C TYR A 64 -13.61 12.30 -11.91
N GLU A 65 -14.35 11.19 -11.86
CA GLU A 65 -14.93 10.60 -13.07
C GLU A 65 -16.37 10.15 -12.80
N ASP A 66 -17.35 10.92 -13.31
CA ASP A 66 -18.78 10.60 -13.41
C ASP A 66 -19.11 9.26 -14.13
N PHE A 67 -18.09 8.48 -14.51
CA PHE A 67 -18.22 7.27 -15.32
C PHE A 67 -17.47 6.04 -14.80
N LYS A 68 -16.79 6.11 -13.66
CA LYS A 68 -16.23 4.90 -13.02
C LYS A 68 -16.85 4.68 -11.67
N ASN A 69 -18.03 4.07 -11.70
CA ASN A 69 -18.37 3.09 -10.67
C ASN A 69 -17.15 2.16 -10.57
N PHE A 70 -16.34 2.27 -9.52
CA PHE A 70 -15.46 1.19 -9.14
C PHE A 70 -16.39 0.00 -8.92
N ASP A 71 -16.51 -0.83 -9.96
CA ASP A 71 -17.44 -1.94 -10.03
C ASP A 71 -17.27 -2.77 -8.76
N LEU A 72 -18.39 -3.28 -8.23
CA LEU A 72 -18.39 -4.23 -7.12
C LEU A 72 -17.35 -5.32 -7.38
N ALA A 73 -17.21 -5.76 -8.64
CA ALA A 73 -16.19 -6.68 -9.10
C ALA A 73 -14.75 -6.20 -8.81
N ALA A 74 -14.39 -4.96 -9.17
CA ALA A 74 -13.06 -4.41 -8.92
C ALA A 74 -12.77 -4.29 -7.41
N THR A 75 -13.77 -3.93 -6.62
CA THR A 75 -13.67 -3.89 -5.15
C THR A 75 -13.47 -5.29 -4.57
N GLN A 76 -14.25 -6.27 -5.03
CA GLN A 76 -14.15 -7.68 -4.62
C GLN A 76 -12.82 -8.32 -5.02
N GLU A 77 -12.23 -7.91 -6.15
CA GLU A 77 -10.92 -8.40 -6.57
C GLU A 77 -9.77 -7.79 -5.75
N MET A 78 -9.86 -6.50 -5.44
CA MET A 78 -8.78 -5.78 -4.75
C MET A 78 -8.79 -6.01 -3.24
N TYR A 79 -9.95 -6.19 -2.62
CA TYR A 79 -10.07 -6.32 -1.17
C TYR A 79 -9.23 -7.48 -0.57
N PRO A 80 -9.26 -8.71 -1.10
CA PRO A 80 -8.41 -9.79 -0.60
C PRO A 80 -6.91 -9.46 -0.71
N LYS A 81 -6.50 -8.80 -1.80
CA LYS A 81 -5.10 -8.37 -2.00
C LYS A 81 -4.68 -7.30 -0.99
N VAL A 82 -5.59 -6.38 -0.64
CA VAL A 82 -5.38 -5.38 0.42
C VAL A 82 -5.17 -6.08 1.77
N CYS A 83 -6.05 -7.02 2.13
CA CYS A 83 -5.92 -7.78 3.38
C CYS A 83 -4.60 -8.56 3.42
N ALA A 84 -4.23 -9.24 2.33
CA ALA A 84 -2.97 -9.97 2.24
C ALA A 84 -1.75 -9.04 2.34
N PHE A 85 -1.78 -7.87 1.71
CA PHE A 85 -0.69 -6.90 1.79
C PHE A 85 -0.51 -6.35 3.21
N ILE A 86 -1.63 -6.01 3.87
CA ILE A 86 -1.59 -5.55 5.27
C ILE A 86 -1.09 -6.67 6.19
N GLY A 87 -1.57 -7.90 6.02
CA GLY A 87 -1.09 -9.05 6.80
C GLY A 87 0.40 -9.33 6.61
N LEU A 88 0.93 -9.18 5.38
CA LEU A 88 2.36 -9.28 5.12
C LEU A 88 3.17 -8.25 5.92
N ILE A 89 2.67 -7.00 5.98
CA ILE A 89 3.32 -5.93 6.74
C ILE A 89 3.19 -6.19 8.25
N ASP A 90 2.02 -6.59 8.71
CA ASP A 90 1.73 -6.86 10.13
C ASP A 90 2.66 -7.95 10.67
N ASN A 91 2.73 -9.09 9.97
CA ASN A 91 3.64 -10.19 10.32
C ASN A 91 5.11 -9.72 10.30
N TRP A 92 5.51 -8.87 9.36
CA TRP A 92 6.87 -8.33 9.35
C TRP A 92 7.16 -7.46 10.58
N VAL A 93 6.20 -6.65 11.00
CA VAL A 93 6.33 -5.70 12.12
C VAL A 93 6.32 -6.42 13.46
N PHE A 94 5.46 -7.44 13.65
CA PHE A 94 5.20 -8.05 14.95
C PHE A 94 5.76 -9.47 15.12
N ASP A 95 5.95 -10.26 14.05
CA ASP A 95 6.46 -11.64 14.16
C ASP A 95 7.99 -11.74 14.07
N LYS A 96 8.69 -10.62 13.88
CA LYS A 96 10.15 -10.56 14.07
C LYS A 96 10.48 -10.26 15.53
N ASN A 97 10.36 -11.30 16.37
CA ASN A 97 11.08 -11.48 17.64
C ASN A 97 11.67 -12.89 17.68
#